data_AF-A0A7V6J0Y9-F1
#
_entry.id   AF-A0A7V6J0Y9-F1
#
_cell.length_a   1.000
_cell.length_b   1.000
_cell.length_c   1.000
_cell.angle_alpha   90.00
_cell.angle_beta   90.00
_cell.angle_gamma   90.00
#
_symmetry.space_group_name_H-M   'P 1'
#
loop_
_entity.id
_entity.type
_entity.pdbx_description
1 polymer ?
#
loop_
_entity_poly.entity_id
_entity_poly.type
_entity_poly.pdbx_seq_one_letter_code
_entity_poly.pdbx_strand_id
1 'polypeptide(L)'
;MNRKIIIFGSSMQRANNKLQSILDNMRVGDIEQVRKGYNNFTVQLKNGDIYIAKTASESCRGYKWQYAYIDALINEDLLYTVILPNFIPKDENGDWIMDEYIDVKNHIEWF
;
A
#
# COMPACT_ATOMS: atom_id res chain seq x y z
N MET A 1 -2.48 5.69 -15.26
CA MET A 1 -2.72 6.55 -14.08
C MET A 1 -2.22 5.79 -12.85
N ASN A 2 -1.71 6.50 -11.85
CA ASN A 2 -0.80 5.97 -10.84
C ASN A 2 -1.57 5.22 -9.74
N ARG A 3 -1.30 3.93 -9.55
CA ARG A 3 -1.85 3.20 -8.40
C ARG A 3 -1.15 3.65 -7.14
N LYS A 4 -1.93 3.85 -6.07
CA LYS A 4 -1.40 4.08 -4.73
C LYS A 4 -1.41 2.76 -3.95
N ILE A 5 -0.21 2.22 -3.78
CA ILE A 5 0.05 0.98 -3.07
C ILE A 5 0.60 1.33 -1.68
N ILE A 6 -0.03 0.80 -0.63
CA ILE A 6 0.44 1.01 0.74
C ILE A 6 0.84 -0.31 1.38
N ILE A 7 2.00 -0.33 2.02
CA ILE A 7 2.50 -1.43 2.81
C ILE A 7 2.25 -1.07 4.27
N PHE A 8 1.27 -1.71 4.90
CA PHE A 8 0.97 -1.55 6.32
C PHE A 8 1.72 -2.61 7.12
N GLY A 9 2.59 -2.18 8.01
CA GLY A 9 3.27 -3.04 8.98
C GLY A 9 2.79 -2.80 10.41
N SER A 10 2.79 -3.82 11.25
CA SER A 10 2.64 -3.69 12.71
C SER A 10 3.77 -2.85 13.33
N SER A 11 4.90 -2.72 12.63
CA SER A 11 5.97 -1.77 12.91
C SER A 11 6.53 -1.15 11.62
N MET A 12 7.17 0.01 11.74
CA MET A 12 7.85 0.67 10.61
C MET A 12 8.92 -0.23 9.98
N GLN A 13 9.63 -0.99 10.81
CA GLN A 13 10.65 -1.93 10.33
C GLN A 13 10.03 -3.02 9.44
N ARG A 14 8.90 -3.62 9.84
CA ARG A 14 8.23 -4.65 9.04
C ARG A 14 7.71 -4.09 7.72
N ALA A 15 7.09 -2.90 7.74
CA ALA A 15 6.65 -2.22 6.52
C ALA A 15 7.83 -1.92 5.57
N ASN A 16 8.93 -1.38 6.11
CA ASN A 16 10.13 -1.07 5.34
C ASN A 16 10.79 -2.33 4.77
N ASN A 17 10.85 -3.42 5.53
CA ASN A 17 11.42 -4.69 5.07
C ASN A 17 10.61 -5.28 3.90
N LYS A 18 9.28 -5.26 3.98
CA LYS A 18 8.43 -5.73 2.87
C LYS A 18 8.57 -4.83 1.64
N LEU A 19 8.59 -3.50 1.80
CA LEU A 19 8.82 -2.59 0.66
C LEU A 19 10.24 -2.78 0.07
N GLN A 20 11.25 -3.00 0.89
CA GLN A 20 12.60 -3.31 0.42
C GLN A 20 12.60 -4.61 -0.40
N SER A 21 11.96 -5.67 0.12
CA SER A 21 11.84 -6.94 -0.60
C SER A 21 11.13 -6.78 -1.94
N ILE A 22 10.06 -5.98 -2.02
CA ILE A 22 9.38 -5.66 -3.28
C ILE A 22 10.35 -4.93 -4.23
N LEU A 23 11.03 -3.89 -3.73
CA LEU A 23 11.99 -3.09 -4.50
C LEU A 23 13.13 -3.95 -5.06
N ASP A 24 13.66 -4.88 -4.27
CA ASP A 24 14.76 -5.77 -4.65
C ASP A 24 14.37 -6.72 -5.80
N ASN A 25 13.06 -6.99 -5.97
CA ASN A 25 12.52 -7.81 -7.05
C ASN A 25 11.98 -6.98 -8.24
N MET A 26 12.02 -5.65 -8.17
CA MET A 26 11.63 -4.78 -9.27
C MET A 26 12.74 -4.67 -10.32
N ARG A 27 12.35 -4.51 -11.59
CA ARG A 27 13.32 -4.19 -12.65
C ARG A 27 13.80 -2.76 -12.46
N VAL A 28 15.12 -2.56 -12.41
CA VAL A 28 15.73 -1.23 -12.25
C VAL A 28 15.25 -0.24 -13.31
N GLY A 29 14.99 -0.71 -14.53
CA GLY A 29 14.49 0.11 -15.63
C GLY A 29 13.08 0.70 -15.42
N ASP A 30 12.28 0.13 -14.51
CA ASP A 30 10.89 0.54 -14.26
C ASP A 30 10.78 1.56 -13.11
N ILE A 31 11.86 1.73 -12.33
CA ILE A 31 11.91 2.64 -11.19
C ILE A 31 12.19 4.06 -11.68
N GLU A 32 11.37 5.01 -11.22
CA GLU A 32 11.57 6.45 -11.46
C GLU A 32 12.32 7.09 -10.28
N GLN A 33 11.88 6.81 -9.05
CA GLN A 33 12.47 7.41 -7.86
C GLN A 33 12.34 6.52 -6.63
N VAL A 34 13.38 6.50 -5.79
CA VAL A 34 13.35 5.92 -4.45
C VAL A 34 13.63 7.01 -3.43
N ARG A 35 12.76 7.14 -2.42
CA ARG A 35 12.96 8.03 -1.27
C ARG A 35 13.03 7.17 -0.02
N LYS A 36 14.16 7.19 0.67
CA LYS A 36 14.37 6.42 1.90
C LYS A 36 14.86 7.34 3.01
N GLY A 37 14.05 7.45 4.05
CA GLY A 37 14.34 8.13 5.30
C GLY A 37 13.76 7.34 6.46
N TYR A 38 14.11 7.74 7.69
CA TYR A 38 13.79 6.98 8.91
C TYR A 38 12.29 6.63 9.03
N ASN A 39 11.40 7.58 8.71
CA ASN A 39 9.93 7.41 8.77
C ASN A 39 9.26 7.49 7.39
N ASN A 40 10.04 7.48 6.31
CA ASN A 40 9.52 7.70 4.97
C ASN A 40 10.26 6.82 3.97
N PHE A 41 9.64 5.71 3.59
CA PHE A 41 10.11 4.88 2.49
C PHE A 41 9.05 4.87 1.40
N THR A 42 9.41 5.42 0.24
CA THR A 42 8.57 5.55 -0.94
C THR A 42 9.31 5.08 -2.18
N VAL A 43 8.64 4.34 -3.05
CA VAL A 43 9.14 3.96 -4.38
C VAL A 43 8.13 4.41 -5.41
N GLN A 44 8.57 5.20 -6.38
CA GLN A 44 7.78 5.64 -7.53
C GLN A 44 8.30 4.94 -8.78
N LEU A 45 7.39 4.34 -9.53
CA LEU A 45 7.67 3.71 -10.82
C LEU A 45 7.39 4.67 -11.97
N LYS A 46 7.98 4.39 -13.15
CA LYS A 46 7.80 5.22 -14.36
C LYS A 46 6.39 5.18 -14.94
N ASN A 47 5.63 4.12 -14.67
CA ASN A 47 4.19 4.07 -14.97
C ASN A 47 3.38 4.96 -14.00
N GLY A 48 4.07 5.53 -13.00
CA GLY A 48 3.58 6.44 -11.99
C GLY A 48 3.13 5.78 -10.69
N ASP A 49 3.06 4.45 -10.62
CA ASP A 49 2.66 3.75 -9.39
C ASP A 49 3.56 4.14 -8.21
N ILE A 50 2.94 4.30 -7.04
CA ILE A 50 3.63 4.73 -5.82
C ILE A 50 3.41 3.70 -4.72
N TYR A 51 4.51 3.15 -4.23
CA TYR A 51 4.57 2.27 -3.08
C TYR A 51 5.00 3.07 -1.85
N ILE A 52 4.27 2.93 -0.75
CA ILE A 52 4.52 3.69 0.49
C ILE A 52 4.51 2.74 1.68
N ALA A 53 5.58 2.73 2.49
CA ALA A 53 5.59 2.01 3.75
C ALA A 53 4.98 2.85 4.88
N LYS A 54 4.09 2.24 5.69
CA LYS A 54 3.45 2.85 6.86
C LYS A 54 3.36 1.88 8.02
N THR A 55 3.52 2.40 9.24
CA THR A 55 3.13 1.68 10.46
C THR A 55 1.62 1.81 10.64
N ALA A 56 0.94 0.69 10.89
CA ALA A 56 -0.47 0.68 11.22
C ALA A 56 -0.70 1.44 12.53
N SER A 57 -1.44 2.54 12.45
CA SER A 57 -1.81 3.38 13.59
C SER A 57 -3.00 4.24 13.22
N GLU A 58 -3.63 4.87 14.21
CA GLU A 58 -4.74 5.83 14.02
C GLU A 58 -4.43 6.95 13.02
N SER A 59 -3.17 7.40 12.94
CA SER A 59 -2.72 8.39 11.96
C SER A 59 -2.82 7.93 10.50
N CYS A 60 -3.04 6.63 10.26
CA CYS A 60 -3.33 6.11 8.93
C CYS A 60 -4.76 6.42 8.46
N ARG A 61 -5.65 6.94 9.32
CA ARG A 61 -6.95 7.45 8.90
C ARG A 61 -6.75 8.54 7.83
N GLY A 62 -7.33 8.35 6.65
CA GLY A 62 -7.19 9.25 5.50
C GLY A 62 -6.15 8.82 4.47
N TYR A 63 -5.34 7.80 4.75
CA TYR A 63 -4.46 7.21 3.74
C TYR A 63 -5.27 6.32 2.80
N LYS A 64 -5.83 6.95 1.76
CA LYS A 64 -6.51 6.24 0.69
C LYS A 64 -5.56 5.34 -0.10
N TRP A 65 -6.01 4.14 -0.46
CA TRP A 65 -5.22 3.13 -1.17
C TRP A 65 -6.07 2.30 -2.15
N GLN A 66 -5.42 1.75 -3.17
CA GLN A 66 -6.05 0.89 -4.20
C GLN A 66 -5.53 -0.55 -4.16
N TYR A 67 -4.30 -0.73 -3.65
CA TYR A 67 -3.73 -2.02 -3.33
C TYR A 67 -2.98 -1.91 -2.00
N ALA A 68 -3.05 -2.94 -1.17
CA ALA A 68 -2.37 -2.95 0.10
C ALA A 68 -1.61 -4.26 0.35
N TYR A 69 -0.41 -4.14 0.91
CA TYR A 69 0.24 -5.25 1.58
C TYR A 69 -0.02 -5.09 3.07
N ILE A 70 -0.58 -6.10 3.73
CA ILE A 70 -0.98 -6.03 5.13
C ILE A 70 -0.23 -7.08 5.94
N ASP A 71 0.50 -6.61 6.94
CA ASP A 71 1.18 -7.45 7.92
C ASP A 71 0.15 -8.19 8.79
N ALA A 72 0.24 -9.52 8.83
CA ALA A 72 -0.68 -10.37 9.59
C ALA A 72 -0.64 -10.11 11.12
N LEU A 73 0.39 -9.42 11.62
CA LEU A 73 0.51 -9.06 13.04
C LEU A 73 -0.17 -7.71 13.40
N ILE A 74 -0.80 -7.04 12.44
CA ILE A 74 -1.56 -5.82 12.72
C ILE A 74 -2.77 -6.17 13.58
N ASN A 75 -2.99 -5.37 14.62
CA ASN A 75 -4.17 -5.48 15.48
C ASN A 75 -5.47 -5.35 14.64
N GLU A 76 -6.42 -6.25 14.88
CA GLU A 76 -7.67 -6.33 14.14
C GLU A 76 -8.50 -5.04 14.22
N ASP A 77 -8.53 -4.36 15.37
CA ASP A 77 -9.26 -3.10 15.50
C ASP A 77 -8.70 -2.04 14.56
N LEU A 78 -7.37 -1.88 14.48
CA LEU A 78 -6.73 -0.98 13.52
C LEU A 78 -7.01 -1.40 12.07
N LEU A 79 -6.95 -2.69 11.78
CA LEU A 79 -7.25 -3.22 10.45
C LEU A 79 -8.67 -2.84 10.01
N TYR A 80 -9.68 -3.19 10.80
CA TYR A 80 -11.08 -3.03 10.43
C TYR A 80 -11.61 -1.59 10.59
N THR A 81 -11.06 -0.80 11.51
CA THR A 81 -11.56 0.57 11.76
C THR A 81 -10.73 1.67 11.10
N VAL A 82 -9.48 1.39 10.72
CA VAL A 82 -8.57 2.40 10.14
C VAL A 82 -8.11 2.01 8.74
N ILE A 83 -7.62 0.79 8.53
CA ILE A 83 -6.96 0.43 7.26
C ILE A 83 -7.99 0.14 6.17
N LEU A 84 -8.85 -0.86 6.38
CA LEU A 84 -9.81 -1.34 5.38
C LEU A 84 -10.80 -0.26 4.93
N PRO A 85 -11.36 0.61 5.81
CA PRO A 85 -12.30 1.66 5.40
C PRO A 85 -11.72 2.72 4.45
N ASN A 86 -10.40 2.74 4.24
CA ASN A 86 -9.74 3.70 3.35
C ASN A 86 -9.44 3.14 1.95
N PHE A 87 -9.88 1.92 1.65
CA PHE A 87 -9.85 1.37 0.30
C PHE A 87 -10.66 2.24 -0.68
N ILE A 88 -10.10 2.47 -1.87
CA ILE A 88 -10.77 3.14 -2.99
C ILE A 88 -10.77 2.17 -4.18
N PRO A 89 -11.94 1.67 -4.60
CA PRO A 89 -12.03 0.78 -5.75
C PRO A 89 -11.97 1.59 -7.04
N LYS A 90 -10.78 1.68 -7.60
CA LYS A 90 -10.54 2.28 -8.92
C LYS A 90 -9.84 1.28 -9.82
N ASP A 91 -10.26 1.24 -11.07
CA ASP A 91 -9.63 0.39 -12.09
C ASP A 91 -8.28 0.97 -12.54
N GLU A 92 -7.66 0.32 -13.53
CA GLU A 92 -6.40 0.75 -14.13
C GLU A 92 -6.48 2.09 -14.90
N ASN A 93 -7.69 2.50 -15.29
CA ASN A 93 -7.98 3.78 -15.93
C ASN A 93 -8.23 4.89 -14.91
N GLY A 94 -8.40 4.55 -13.63
CA GLY A 94 -8.70 5.48 -12.54
C GLY A 94 -10.19 5.75 -12.37
N ASP A 95 -11.03 5.02 -13.11
CA ASP A 95 -12.47 5.07 -13.03
C ASP A 95 -12.95 4.29 -11.81
N TRP A 96 -14.04 4.75 -11.22
CA TRP A 96 -14.67 4.03 -10.12
C TRP A 96 -15.15 2.69 -10.63
N ILE A 97 -14.72 1.63 -9.96
CA ILE A 97 -15.31 0.32 -10.21
C ILE A 97 -16.71 0.40 -9.58
N MET A 98 -17.74 0.41 -10.42
CA MET A 98 -19.15 0.50 -10.01
C MET A 98 -19.81 -0.89 -9.94
N ASP A 99 -19.01 -1.95 -10.00
CA ASP A 99 -19.49 -3.32 -10.00
C ASP A 99 -19.99 -3.74 -8.60
N GLU A 100 -21.09 -4.49 -8.54
CA GLU A 100 -21.78 -4.85 -7.29
C GLU A 100 -20.97 -5.82 -6.39
N TYR A 101 -19.81 -6.30 -6.86
CA TYR A 101 -19.00 -7.35 -6.22
C TYR A 101 -17.51 -7.00 -6.08
N ILE A 102 -17.19 -5.78 -5.66
CA ILE A 102 -15.79 -5.47 -5.29
C ILE A 102 -15.48 -6.03 -3.91
N ASP A 103 -14.76 -7.15 -3.87
CA ASP A 103 -14.18 -7.66 -2.64
C ASP A 103 -12.82 -7.01 -2.38
N VAL A 104 -12.73 -6.22 -1.31
CA VAL A 104 -11.48 -5.59 -0.83
C VAL A 104 -10.36 -6.61 -0.64
N LYS A 105 -10.69 -7.87 -0.34
CA LYS A 105 -9.71 -8.95 -0.16
C LYS A 105 -8.90 -9.23 -1.42
N ASN A 106 -9.46 -8.98 -2.61
CA ASN A 106 -8.74 -9.14 -3.89
C ASN A 106 -7.65 -8.07 -4.10
N HIS A 107 -7.66 -7.01 -3.29
CA HIS A 107 -6.72 -5.88 -3.34
C HIS A 107 -5.74 -5.89 -2.17
N ILE A 108 -5.68 -6.99 -1.42
CA ILE A 108 -4.82 -7.16 -0.25
C ILE A 108 -3.92 -8.37 -0.48
N GLU A 109 -2.62 -8.18 -0.24
CA GLU A 109 -1.68 -9.27 -0.06
C GLU A 109 -1.20 -9.31 1.39
N TRP A 110 -1.33 -10.46 2.04
CA TRP A 110 -0.89 -10.67 3.42
C TRP A 110 0.61 -11.04 3.47
N PHE A 111 1.33 -10.56 4.48
CA PHE A 111 2.74 -10.90 4.72
C PHE A 111 3.14 -10.92 6.20
#